data_AF-A0A2A4N7K5-F1
#
_entry.id   AF-A0A2A4N7K5-F1
#
_cell.length_a   1.000
_cell.length_b   1.000
_cell.length_c   1.000
_cell.angle_alpha   90.00
_cell.angle_beta   90.00
_cell.angle_gamma   90.00
#
_symmetry.space_group_name_H-M   'P 1'
#
loop_
_entity.id
_entity.type
_entity.pdbx_description
1 polymer ?
#
loop_
_entity_poly.entity_id
_entity_poly.type
_entity_poly.pdbx_seq_one_letter_code
_entity_poly.pdbx_strand_id
1 'polypeptide(L)'
;MKKLFYFLAICSLIFVYSCSDDDDELSIATIAVQLNYPGDAESMEGVKVELKGGTAESFEANTDVSGIASFQVPYGIYEVSVTEDRVVDNVYAYQYTGSQTNINASSSELQVNVDLKENYLGRTDSKIEVTFKLTYPSGGEFSAKEGIEVSILNSSTNETLKASTTAEGSVEFVANPGTYQAMVIDRRVSNGNVYTYSITQSDIVFNESWDSATPVDLELTEAVSGQIIIKELYIGGCPKDDGSGYYGYDQYVILYNNSDETATLDNICLGTVSPYNSNVSGDYTVDGTLNYLNEGWVPAISAIPHTKSDVTIEPGEEMVIVLCGAIDHTSTYSKSVNLAKSDYWVLWDNKDQLTHKKYVAPDASIPSSQYLGIQKWGYGTGWVFSNSSPAFCIFTTKGSTPEAFGSSTDNLTAEEGDKGSKKLNTEWILDGIEVYRAGYENFKRFPDGIDSGSASFTARLGYTLYRNVDKAATEAIEGNADKLVYEYNFGTEIDGVSSTDPSEINAEASIAKGARIIYMDTNNSTNDFHQRSQASLRD
;
A
#
# COMPACT_ATOMS: atom_id res chain seq x y z
N MET A 1 45.60 -5.36 -15.58
CA MET A 1 45.18 -6.17 -14.42
C MET A 1 43.97 -5.50 -13.78
N LYS A 2 42.77 -5.79 -14.30
CA LYS A 2 41.49 -5.38 -13.73
C LYS A 2 40.79 -6.66 -13.32
N LYS A 3 40.39 -6.76 -12.05
CA LYS A 3 39.74 -7.92 -11.47
C LYS A 3 38.29 -7.94 -11.98
N LEU A 4 37.93 -9.00 -12.70
CA LEU A 4 36.56 -9.28 -13.12
C LEU A 4 35.90 -10.06 -11.97
N PHE A 5 34.85 -9.49 -11.37
CA PHE A 5 34.03 -10.19 -10.40
C PHE A 5 33.16 -11.19 -11.16
N TYR A 6 33.36 -12.48 -10.93
CA TYR A 6 32.46 -13.54 -11.38
C TYR A 6 31.23 -13.56 -10.47
N PHE A 7 30.06 -13.21 -11.02
CA PHE A 7 28.77 -13.45 -10.38
C PHE A 7 28.32 -14.86 -10.77
N LEU A 8 28.60 -15.83 -9.91
CA LEU A 8 28.05 -17.18 -10.03
C LEU A 8 26.67 -17.15 -9.36
N ALA A 9 25.61 -16.95 -10.16
CA ALA A 9 24.24 -17.07 -9.69
C ALA A 9 23.91 -18.56 -9.52
N ILE A 10 23.97 -19.05 -8.28
CA ILE A 10 23.48 -20.38 -7.90
C ILE A 10 21.97 -20.24 -7.67
N CYS A 11 21.16 -20.68 -8.64
CA CYS A 11 19.72 -20.83 -8.47
C CYS A 11 19.44 -21.93 -7.45
N SER A 12 19.05 -21.54 -6.23
CA SER A 12 18.55 -22.44 -5.19
C SER A 12 17.03 -22.28 -5.14
N LEU A 13 16.29 -23.22 -5.73
CA LEU A 13 14.83 -23.31 -5.58
C LEU A 13 14.50 -23.90 -4.20
N ILE A 14 13.85 -23.12 -3.34
CA ILE A 14 13.18 -23.60 -2.13
C ILE A 14 11.69 -23.68 -2.45
N PHE A 15 11.16 -24.89 -2.64
CA PHE A 15 9.73 -25.14 -2.61
C PHE A 15 9.30 -25.37 -1.15
N VAL A 16 8.46 -24.49 -0.62
CA VAL A 16 7.65 -24.76 0.57
C VAL A 16 6.23 -25.04 0.10
N TYR A 17 5.88 -26.32 -0.08
CA TYR A 17 4.50 -26.77 -0.14
C TYR A 17 4.10 -27.36 1.22
N SER A 18 3.02 -26.82 1.78
CA SER A 18 2.28 -27.39 2.90
C SER A 18 1.62 -28.69 2.45
N CYS A 19 2.14 -29.83 2.90
CA CYS A 19 1.59 -31.15 2.62
C CYS A 19 0.23 -31.38 3.31
N SER A 20 -0.75 -31.85 2.55
CA SER A 20 -1.58 -32.98 2.97
C SER A 20 -1.37 -34.11 1.96
N ASP A 21 -0.75 -35.18 2.45
CA ASP A 21 -0.46 -36.49 1.87
C ASP A 21 -1.09 -36.82 0.50
N ASP A 22 -0.24 -36.86 -0.53
CA ASP A 22 -0.13 -37.94 -1.53
C ASP A 22 1.21 -37.75 -2.29
N ASP A 23 2.17 -38.65 -2.05
CA ASP A 23 3.50 -38.66 -2.68
C ASP A 23 3.42 -39.13 -4.15
N ASP A 24 2.95 -38.26 -5.04
CA ASP A 24 3.23 -38.40 -6.47
C ASP A 24 4.56 -37.70 -6.77
N GLU A 25 5.66 -38.46 -6.83
CA GLU A 25 6.94 -37.97 -7.37
C GLU A 25 6.69 -37.44 -8.79
N LEU A 26 6.74 -36.11 -8.96
CA LEU A 26 6.65 -35.48 -10.27
C LEU A 26 7.80 -36.01 -11.14
N SER A 27 7.47 -36.59 -12.29
CA SER A 27 8.48 -37.01 -13.26
C SER A 27 9.15 -35.76 -13.84
N ILE A 28 10.47 -35.64 -13.66
CA ILE A 28 11.28 -34.50 -14.13
C ILE A 28 12.01 -34.89 -15.42
N ALA A 29 11.99 -33.99 -16.41
CA ALA A 29 12.78 -34.05 -17.63
C ALA A 29 13.92 -33.02 -17.59
N THR A 30 15.07 -33.37 -18.18
CA THR A 30 16.13 -32.43 -18.51
C THR A 30 16.01 -32.03 -19.98
N ILE A 31 15.79 -30.74 -20.24
CA ILE A 31 15.72 -30.19 -21.61
C ILE A 31 17.00 -29.39 -21.86
N ALA A 32 17.79 -29.81 -22.85
CA ALA A 32 18.95 -29.08 -23.33
C ALA A 32 18.59 -28.36 -24.65
N VAL A 33 18.54 -27.03 -24.60
CA VAL A 33 18.22 -26.16 -25.74
C VAL A 33 19.52 -25.66 -26.36
N GLN A 34 19.82 -26.12 -27.57
CA GLN A 34 20.92 -25.61 -28.39
C GLN A 34 20.42 -24.45 -29.26
N LEU A 35 21.11 -23.31 -29.19
CA LEU A 35 20.86 -22.18 -30.09
C LEU A 35 21.67 -22.35 -31.37
N ASN A 36 20.98 -22.24 -32.52
CA ASN A 36 21.59 -22.30 -33.83
C ASN A 36 21.57 -20.92 -34.48
N TYR A 37 22.74 -20.30 -34.57
CA TYR A 37 22.90 -18.99 -35.19
C TYR A 37 22.94 -19.09 -36.72
N PRO A 38 22.36 -18.11 -37.45
CA PRO A 38 22.45 -18.07 -38.89
C PRO A 38 23.85 -17.61 -39.36
N GLY A 39 24.29 -18.14 -40.51
CA GLY A 39 25.53 -17.72 -41.15
C GLY A 39 26.78 -18.09 -40.35
N ASP A 40 27.71 -17.13 -40.22
CA ASP A 40 28.99 -17.30 -39.50
C ASP A 40 28.93 -16.74 -38.06
N ALA A 41 27.74 -16.40 -37.54
CA ALA A 41 27.61 -15.87 -36.19
C ALA A 41 27.92 -16.94 -35.13
N GLU A 42 28.80 -16.58 -34.17
CA GLU A 42 29.25 -17.50 -33.14
C GLU A 42 28.23 -17.64 -31.99
N SER A 43 28.20 -18.82 -31.36
CA SER A 43 27.45 -19.03 -30.12
C SER A 43 28.01 -18.18 -28.98
N MET A 44 27.13 -17.74 -28.07
CA MET A 44 27.50 -16.91 -26.93
C MET A 44 27.09 -17.60 -25.61
N GLU A 45 27.96 -17.51 -24.61
CA GLU A 45 27.66 -17.87 -23.22
C GLU A 45 26.81 -16.78 -22.57
N GLY A 46 25.86 -17.16 -21.72
CA GLY A 46 25.07 -16.22 -20.93
C GLY A 46 23.81 -15.71 -21.63
N VAL A 47 23.45 -16.24 -22.80
CA VAL A 47 22.21 -15.87 -23.50
C VAL A 47 21.03 -16.47 -22.73
N LYS A 48 20.12 -15.60 -22.30
CA LYS A 48 18.91 -16.01 -21.58
C LYS A 48 17.95 -16.72 -22.53
N VAL A 49 17.53 -17.92 -22.14
CA VAL A 49 16.52 -18.73 -22.81
C VAL A 49 15.32 -18.86 -21.88
N GLU A 50 14.13 -18.59 -22.40
CA GLU A 50 12.88 -18.74 -21.66
C GLU A 50 12.14 -19.99 -22.12
N LEU A 51 11.63 -20.75 -21.15
CA LEU A 51 10.83 -21.95 -21.38
C LEU A 51 9.49 -21.80 -20.66
N LYS A 52 8.38 -21.85 -21.39
CA LYS A 52 7.02 -21.65 -20.85
C LYS A 52 6.21 -22.94 -20.91
N GLY A 53 5.64 -23.33 -19.78
CA GLY A 53 4.73 -24.48 -19.65
C GLY A 53 3.26 -24.11 -19.85
N GLY A 54 2.41 -25.12 -20.08
CA GLY A 54 0.98 -24.94 -20.34
C GLY A 54 0.15 -24.38 -19.18
N THR A 55 0.68 -24.37 -17.95
CA THR A 55 0.01 -23.89 -16.71
C THR A 55 0.42 -22.48 -16.30
N ALA A 56 1.00 -21.68 -17.21
CA ALA A 56 1.55 -20.35 -16.97
C ALA A 56 2.84 -20.31 -16.12
N GLU A 57 3.49 -21.46 -15.91
CA GLU A 57 4.85 -21.54 -15.37
C GLU A 57 5.88 -21.10 -16.44
N SER A 58 6.85 -20.26 -16.05
CA SER A 58 7.99 -19.86 -16.88
C SER A 58 9.30 -20.19 -16.17
N PHE A 59 10.23 -20.76 -16.92
CA PHE A 59 11.57 -21.11 -16.46
C PHE A 59 12.60 -20.33 -17.29
N GLU A 60 13.72 -19.99 -16.68
CA GLU A 60 14.81 -19.26 -17.33
C GLU A 60 16.13 -20.00 -17.10
N ALA A 61 16.92 -20.12 -18.16
CA ALA A 61 18.29 -20.63 -18.08
C ALA A 61 19.18 -19.85 -19.04
N ASN A 62 20.45 -19.72 -18.67
CA ASN A 62 21.44 -19.08 -19.53
C ASN A 62 22.23 -20.15 -20.30
N THR A 63 22.62 -19.84 -21.53
CA THR A 63 23.51 -20.72 -22.30
C THR A 63 24.89 -20.85 -21.67
N ASP A 64 25.47 -22.04 -21.80
CA ASP A 64 26.90 -22.25 -21.54
C ASP A 64 27.78 -21.78 -22.71
N VAL A 65 29.10 -22.02 -22.60
CA VAL A 65 30.09 -21.72 -23.65
C VAL A 65 29.84 -22.42 -24.99
N SER A 66 28.99 -23.44 -25.04
CA SER A 66 28.61 -24.15 -26.26
C SER A 66 27.30 -23.62 -26.86
N GLY A 67 26.67 -22.62 -26.23
CA GLY A 67 25.37 -22.09 -26.62
C GLY A 67 24.20 -22.98 -26.18
N ILE A 68 24.37 -23.80 -25.14
CA ILE A 68 23.34 -24.72 -24.65
C ILE A 68 22.76 -24.21 -23.32
N ALA A 69 21.45 -23.99 -23.27
CA ALA A 69 20.72 -23.73 -22.02
C ALA A 69 20.06 -25.02 -21.52
N SER A 70 20.27 -25.37 -20.24
CA SER A 70 19.73 -26.61 -19.65
C SER A 70 18.67 -26.33 -18.60
N PHE A 71 17.53 -26.99 -18.72
CA PHE A 71 16.37 -26.87 -17.82
C PHE A 71 16.06 -28.19 -17.15
N GLN A 72 15.63 -28.16 -15.89
CA GLN A 72 15.00 -29.30 -15.20
C GLN A 72 13.56 -28.93 -14.90
N VAL A 73 12.61 -29.59 -15.57
CA VAL A 73 11.18 -29.26 -15.52
C VAL A 73 10.33 -30.52 -15.39
N PRO A 74 9.11 -30.44 -14.84
CA PRO A 74 8.17 -31.57 -14.86
C PRO A 74 7.90 -32.08 -16.28
N TYR A 75 7.38 -33.29 -16.41
CA TYR A 75 6.93 -33.78 -17.69
C TYR A 75 5.76 -32.94 -18.21
N GLY A 76 5.84 -32.51 -19.46
CA GLY A 76 4.86 -31.57 -20.01
C GLY A 76 5.17 -31.12 -21.43
N ILE A 77 4.31 -30.22 -21.92
CA ILE A 77 4.50 -29.56 -23.21
C ILE A 77 4.95 -28.13 -22.96
N TYR A 78 6.02 -27.75 -23.63
CA TYR A 78 6.67 -26.46 -23.46
C TYR A 78 6.80 -25.70 -24.77
N GLU A 79 6.97 -24.40 -24.64
CA GLU A 79 7.44 -23.49 -25.68
C GLU A 79 8.74 -22.85 -25.22
N VAL A 80 9.72 -22.76 -26.12
CA VAL A 80 10.96 -22.04 -25.89
C VAL A 80 10.97 -20.76 -26.71
N SER A 81 11.49 -19.68 -26.13
CA SER A 81 11.73 -18.40 -26.79
C SER A 81 13.08 -17.82 -26.40
N VAL A 82 13.73 -17.18 -27.36
CA VAL A 82 15.04 -16.57 -27.20
C VAL A 82 15.07 -15.25 -27.96
N THR A 83 15.57 -14.22 -27.28
CA THR A 83 15.95 -12.94 -27.85
C THR A 83 17.35 -12.61 -27.35
N GLU A 84 18.27 -12.34 -28.25
CA GLU A 84 19.63 -11.90 -27.93
C GLU A 84 19.96 -10.65 -28.74
N ASP A 85 20.37 -9.59 -28.04
CA ASP A 85 20.94 -8.41 -28.68
C ASP A 85 22.47 -8.47 -28.68
N ARG A 86 23.07 -8.21 -29.83
CA ARG A 86 24.52 -8.30 -30.02
C ARG A 86 25.07 -7.11 -30.76
N VAL A 87 26.20 -6.60 -30.27
CA VAL A 87 27.03 -5.65 -31.01
C VAL A 87 28.25 -6.37 -31.57
N VAL A 88 28.38 -6.36 -32.90
CA VAL A 88 29.50 -6.98 -33.64
C VAL A 88 30.50 -5.89 -34.05
N ASP A 89 31.80 -6.18 -33.86
CA ASP A 89 32.92 -5.29 -34.16
C ASP A 89 32.87 -3.90 -33.49
N ASN A 90 32.05 -3.74 -32.45
CA ASN A 90 31.67 -2.45 -31.86
C ASN A 90 30.98 -1.48 -32.83
N VAL A 91 30.51 -1.95 -33.99
CA VAL A 91 29.97 -1.10 -35.07
C VAL A 91 28.54 -1.46 -35.43
N TYR A 92 28.17 -2.73 -35.42
CA TYR A 92 26.87 -3.18 -35.96
C TYR A 92 26.02 -3.82 -34.86
N ALA A 93 24.78 -3.35 -34.72
CA ALA A 93 23.81 -3.89 -33.77
C ALA A 93 22.87 -4.88 -34.48
N TYR A 94 22.67 -6.03 -33.86
CA TYR A 94 21.81 -7.11 -34.32
C TYR A 94 20.92 -7.59 -33.19
N GLN A 95 19.74 -8.09 -33.54
CA GLN A 95 18.89 -8.88 -32.67
C GLN A 95 18.71 -10.27 -33.27
N TYR A 96 18.97 -11.30 -32.49
CA TYR A 96 18.72 -12.69 -32.85
C TYR A 96 17.48 -13.18 -32.11
N THR A 97 16.47 -13.64 -32.84
CA THR A 97 15.23 -14.16 -32.24
C THR A 97 14.95 -15.58 -32.69
N GLY A 98 14.46 -16.41 -31.78
CA GLY A 98 14.04 -17.76 -32.10
C GLY A 98 12.96 -18.25 -31.15
N SER A 99 12.08 -19.11 -31.65
CA SER A 99 11.11 -19.79 -30.82
C SER A 99 10.79 -21.17 -31.37
N GLN A 100 10.38 -22.07 -30.47
CA GLN A 100 9.90 -23.39 -30.84
C GLN A 100 8.80 -23.83 -29.88
N THR A 101 7.64 -24.17 -30.44
CA THR A 101 6.47 -24.65 -29.69
C THR A 101 6.38 -26.17 -29.67
N ASN A 102 5.51 -26.71 -28.81
CA ASN A 102 5.17 -28.13 -28.74
C ASN A 102 6.36 -29.05 -28.38
N ILE A 103 7.25 -28.57 -27.51
CA ILE A 103 8.36 -29.36 -26.97
C ILE A 103 7.78 -30.35 -25.95
N ASN A 104 7.69 -31.62 -26.33
CA ASN A 104 7.13 -32.66 -25.47
C ASN A 104 8.21 -33.29 -24.59
N ALA A 105 8.30 -32.85 -23.34
CA ALA A 105 9.21 -33.37 -22.33
C ALA A 105 8.58 -34.57 -21.62
N SER A 106 8.50 -35.71 -22.31
CA SER A 106 7.96 -36.96 -21.77
C SER A 106 9.03 -38.03 -21.50
N SER A 107 10.30 -37.64 -21.51
CA SER A 107 11.48 -38.49 -21.27
C SER A 107 12.45 -37.79 -20.33
N SER A 108 13.35 -38.56 -19.70
CA SER A 108 14.31 -38.04 -18.73
C SER A 108 15.28 -37.00 -19.32
N GLU A 109 15.61 -37.12 -20.60
CA GLU A 109 16.45 -36.19 -21.35
C GLU A 109 15.85 -35.88 -22.73
N LEU A 110 15.94 -34.62 -23.15
CA LEU A 110 15.50 -34.13 -24.45
C LEU A 110 16.47 -33.06 -24.95
N GLN A 111 16.85 -33.15 -26.22
CA GLN A 111 17.58 -32.08 -26.92
C GLN A 111 16.66 -31.34 -27.88
N VAL A 112 16.72 -30.02 -27.84
CA VAL A 112 15.92 -29.11 -28.65
C VAL A 112 16.86 -28.16 -29.38
N ASN A 113 16.68 -28.00 -30.68
CA ASN A 113 17.48 -27.07 -31.48
C ASN A 113 16.59 -25.90 -31.89
N VAL A 114 16.98 -24.68 -31.53
CA VAL A 114 16.24 -23.46 -31.85
C VAL A 114 17.04 -22.67 -32.89
N ASP A 115 16.50 -22.61 -34.11
CA ASP A 115 17.09 -21.82 -35.18
C ASP A 115 16.77 -20.33 -34.98
N LEU A 116 17.82 -19.54 -34.81
CA LEU A 116 17.71 -18.09 -34.63
C LEU A 116 17.64 -17.39 -35.99
N LYS A 117 16.87 -16.31 -36.02
CA LYS A 117 16.79 -15.37 -37.13
C LYS A 117 17.54 -14.11 -36.75
N GLU A 118 18.46 -13.70 -37.62
CA GLU A 118 19.17 -12.44 -37.49
C GLU A 118 18.30 -11.29 -38.00
N ASN A 119 18.27 -10.22 -37.21
CA ASN A 119 17.66 -8.95 -37.57
C ASN A 119 18.72 -7.85 -37.41
N TYR A 120 19.17 -7.27 -38.53
CA TYR A 120 20.10 -6.14 -38.50
C TYR A 120 19.37 -4.87 -38.06
N LEU A 121 19.84 -4.25 -36.98
CA LEU A 121 19.22 -3.05 -36.43
C LEU A 121 19.85 -1.77 -36.99
N GLY A 122 21.17 -1.75 -37.16
CA GLY A 122 21.86 -0.56 -37.65
C GLY A 122 23.27 -0.42 -37.10
N ARG A 123 23.93 0.70 -37.40
CA ARG A 123 25.24 1.03 -36.82
C ARG A 123 25.11 1.64 -35.43
N THR A 124 26.04 1.30 -34.53
CA THR A 124 26.11 1.83 -33.15
C THR A 124 26.47 3.31 -33.08
N ASP A 125 26.94 3.93 -34.17
CA ASP A 125 27.18 5.37 -34.28
C ASP A 125 26.03 6.14 -34.94
N SER A 126 25.03 5.44 -35.50
CA SER A 126 23.80 6.04 -36.00
C SER A 126 22.99 6.63 -34.84
N LYS A 127 22.36 7.77 -35.09
CA LYS A 127 21.46 8.45 -34.14
C LYS A 127 20.07 8.50 -34.74
N ILE A 128 19.10 8.05 -33.96
CA ILE A 128 17.68 8.05 -34.29
C ILE A 128 16.93 8.87 -33.25
N GLU A 129 16.00 9.68 -33.72
CA GLU A 129 15.08 10.43 -32.86
C GLU A 129 13.89 9.52 -32.57
N VAL A 130 13.66 9.27 -31.29
CA VAL A 130 12.54 8.45 -30.82
C VAL A 130 11.69 9.25 -29.87
N THR A 131 10.38 9.19 -30.07
CA THR A 131 9.40 9.89 -29.24
C THR A 131 8.63 8.86 -28.45
N PHE A 132 8.52 9.08 -27.14
CA PHE A 132 7.63 8.32 -26.27
C PHE A 132 6.45 9.18 -25.84
N LYS A 133 5.29 8.54 -25.63
CA LYS A 133 4.07 9.19 -25.18
C LYS A 133 3.52 8.46 -23.95
N LEU A 134 3.36 9.17 -22.84
CA LEU A 134 2.70 8.62 -21.67
C LEU A 134 1.18 8.60 -21.87
N THR A 135 0.57 7.43 -21.65
CA THR A 135 -0.88 7.24 -21.69
C THR A 135 -1.37 6.86 -20.30
N TYR A 136 -2.18 7.71 -19.69
CA TYR A 136 -2.75 7.48 -18.36
C TYR A 136 -4.08 6.71 -18.48
N PRO A 137 -4.46 5.90 -17.48
CA PRO A 137 -5.74 5.21 -17.45
C PRO A 137 -6.93 6.17 -17.60
N SER A 138 -7.93 5.77 -18.38
CA SER A 138 -9.14 6.58 -18.57
C SER A 138 -9.93 6.72 -17.27
N GLY A 139 -10.29 7.94 -16.89
CA GLY A 139 -11.05 8.20 -15.66
C GLY A 139 -10.18 8.28 -14.39
N GLY A 140 -8.86 8.17 -14.52
CA GLY A 140 -7.93 8.40 -13.41
C GLY A 140 -7.95 9.84 -12.89
N GLU A 141 -7.49 10.03 -11.65
CA GLU A 141 -7.43 11.33 -10.97
C GLU A 141 -6.51 12.31 -11.70
N PHE A 142 -5.47 11.79 -12.33
CA PHE A 142 -4.42 12.57 -12.97
C PHE A 142 -4.24 12.26 -14.46
N SER A 143 -3.72 13.27 -15.16
CA SER A 143 -3.35 13.18 -16.58
C SER A 143 -1.89 13.60 -16.77
N ALA A 144 -1.39 13.46 -18.00
CA ALA A 144 -0.03 13.87 -18.36
C ALA A 144 0.32 15.30 -17.90
N LYS A 145 1.57 15.48 -17.48
CA LYS A 145 2.15 16.78 -17.14
C LYS A 145 3.60 16.87 -17.59
N GLU A 146 4.13 18.09 -17.56
CA GLU A 146 5.55 18.35 -17.79
C GLU A 146 6.41 17.85 -16.62
N GLY A 147 7.61 17.36 -16.92
CA GLY A 147 8.61 17.04 -15.91
C GLY A 147 8.61 15.59 -15.41
N ILE A 148 7.82 14.69 -15.99
CA ILE A 148 7.89 13.26 -15.63
C ILE A 148 9.14 12.65 -16.25
N GLU A 149 10.02 12.06 -15.44
CA GLU A 149 11.21 11.36 -15.94
C GLU A 149 10.80 10.05 -16.62
N VAL A 150 11.29 9.87 -17.85
CA VAL A 150 11.29 8.61 -18.57
C VAL A 150 12.74 8.14 -18.66
N SER A 151 12.97 6.86 -18.35
CA SER A 151 14.27 6.22 -18.50
C SER A 151 14.19 5.14 -19.58
N ILE A 152 15.17 5.10 -20.48
CA ILE A 152 15.32 3.99 -21.43
C ILE A 152 16.70 3.32 -21.24
N LEU A 153 16.72 2.00 -21.11
CA LEU A 153 17.91 1.18 -20.92
C LEU A 153 18.17 0.36 -22.18
N ASN A 154 19.36 0.49 -22.77
CA ASN A 154 19.77 -0.37 -23.89
C ASN A 154 20.21 -1.75 -23.38
N SER A 155 19.55 -2.81 -23.85
CA SER A 155 19.76 -4.18 -23.38
C SER A 155 21.16 -4.72 -23.66
N SER A 156 21.84 -4.23 -24.70
CA SER A 156 23.16 -4.72 -25.11
C SER A 156 24.32 -3.97 -24.47
N THR A 157 24.16 -2.67 -24.20
CA THR A 157 25.24 -1.81 -23.68
C THR A 157 25.08 -1.47 -22.20
N ASN A 158 23.90 -1.71 -21.62
CA ASN A 158 23.50 -1.22 -20.29
C ASN A 158 23.57 0.31 -20.14
N GLU A 159 23.56 1.05 -21.26
CA GLU A 159 23.48 2.50 -21.23
C GLU A 159 22.05 2.93 -20.92
N THR A 160 21.88 3.85 -19.97
CA THR A 160 20.58 4.45 -19.63
C THR A 160 20.53 5.90 -20.08
N LEU A 161 19.49 6.24 -20.85
CA LEU A 161 19.16 7.62 -21.19
C LEU A 161 17.96 8.06 -20.36
N LYS A 162 17.95 9.33 -19.94
CA LYS A 162 16.88 9.93 -19.14
C LYS A 162 16.47 11.26 -19.74
N ALA A 163 15.17 11.50 -19.82
CA ALA A 163 14.60 12.76 -20.25
C ALA A 163 13.24 12.99 -19.59
N SER A 164 12.79 14.25 -19.56
CA SER A 164 11.52 14.62 -18.94
C SER A 164 10.45 14.94 -19.96
N THR A 165 9.20 14.62 -19.65
CA THR A 165 8.06 14.90 -20.53
C THR A 165 7.78 16.39 -20.66
N THR A 166 7.21 16.75 -21.81
CA THR A 166 6.44 17.97 -22.07
C THR A 166 5.10 17.96 -21.33
N ALA A 167 4.37 19.10 -21.35
CA ALA A 167 3.04 19.21 -20.74
C ALA A 167 2.04 18.17 -21.26
N GLU A 168 2.16 17.78 -22.53
CA GLU A 168 1.31 16.79 -23.15
C GLU A 168 1.71 15.35 -22.77
N GLY A 169 2.83 15.13 -22.07
CA GLY A 169 3.33 13.79 -21.72
C GLY A 169 4.18 13.13 -22.81
N SER A 170 4.66 13.90 -23.78
CA SER A 170 5.61 13.41 -24.80
C SER A 170 7.05 13.67 -24.37
N VAL A 171 7.97 12.77 -24.68
CA VAL A 171 9.42 12.93 -24.45
C VAL A 171 10.21 12.44 -25.66
N GLU A 172 11.27 13.14 -26.02
CA GLU A 172 12.15 12.80 -27.14
C GLU A 172 13.52 12.33 -26.64
N PHE A 173 14.05 11.29 -27.26
CA PHE A 173 15.42 10.82 -27.06
C PHE A 173 16.16 10.75 -28.39
N VAL A 174 17.47 10.94 -28.31
CA VAL A 174 18.41 10.59 -29.38
C VAL A 174 19.10 9.29 -29.00
N ALA A 175 18.61 8.18 -29.54
CA ALA A 175 19.09 6.83 -29.22
C ALA A 175 19.94 6.26 -30.37
N ASN A 176 20.67 5.18 -30.09
CA ASN A 176 21.31 4.37 -31.13
C ASN A 176 20.40 3.18 -31.49
N PRO A 177 20.52 2.61 -32.70
CA PRO A 177 19.85 1.35 -33.02
C PRO A 177 20.16 0.26 -31.97
N GLY A 178 19.14 -0.47 -31.55
CA GLY A 178 19.22 -1.42 -30.45
C GLY A 178 17.85 -1.74 -29.86
N THR A 179 17.84 -2.66 -28.90
CA THR A 179 16.65 -3.01 -28.12
C THR A 179 16.70 -2.33 -26.77
N TYR A 180 15.57 -1.81 -26.33
CA TYR A 180 15.45 -0.99 -25.14
C TYR A 180 14.34 -1.47 -24.22
N GLN A 181 14.53 -1.19 -22.93
CA GLN A 181 13.49 -1.21 -21.91
C GLN A 181 13.18 0.23 -21.49
N ALA A 182 11.91 0.63 -21.53
CA ALA A 182 11.44 1.92 -21.03
C ALA A 182 10.81 1.77 -19.64
N MET A 183 11.12 2.71 -18.74
CA MET A 183 10.63 2.74 -17.37
C MET A 183 10.12 4.13 -17.02
N VAL A 184 8.93 4.18 -16.40
CA VAL A 184 8.30 5.42 -15.93
C VAL A 184 7.66 5.16 -14.58
N ILE A 185 7.84 6.11 -13.66
CA ILE A 185 7.11 6.19 -12.40
C ILE A 185 6.72 7.66 -12.19
N ASP A 186 5.43 7.95 -12.11
CA ASP A 186 4.87 9.24 -11.70
C ASP A 186 4.05 9.06 -10.43
N ARG A 187 4.42 9.77 -9.37
CA ARG A 187 3.71 9.75 -8.09
C ARG A 187 3.07 11.11 -7.83
N ARG A 188 1.81 11.10 -7.41
CA ARG A 188 1.04 12.31 -7.13
C ARG A 188 0.13 12.12 -5.93
N VAL A 189 -0.18 13.22 -5.26
CA VAL A 189 -1.07 13.23 -4.09
C VAL A 189 -2.33 14.02 -4.38
N SER A 190 -3.48 13.46 -4.01
CA SER A 190 -4.77 14.15 -4.03
C SER A 190 -5.68 13.55 -2.96
N ASN A 191 -6.41 14.41 -2.25
CA ASN A 191 -7.46 14.01 -1.31
C ASN A 191 -7.04 12.92 -0.30
N GLY A 192 -5.79 12.97 0.19
CA GLY A 192 -5.28 12.01 1.17
C GLY A 192 -4.90 10.64 0.63
N ASN A 193 -4.73 10.52 -0.68
CA ASN A 193 -4.23 9.33 -1.35
C ASN A 193 -2.97 9.64 -2.15
N VAL A 194 -2.11 8.62 -2.29
CA VAL A 194 -0.99 8.59 -3.23
C VAL A 194 -1.40 7.80 -4.46
N TYR A 195 -1.26 8.39 -5.63
CA TYR A 195 -1.48 7.77 -6.93
C TYR A 195 -0.13 7.53 -7.58
N THR A 196 0.19 6.27 -7.85
CA THR A 196 1.40 5.86 -8.57
C THR A 196 1.00 5.37 -9.95
N TYR A 197 1.47 6.06 -10.98
CA TYR A 197 1.36 5.64 -12.38
C TYR A 197 2.70 5.09 -12.83
N SER A 198 2.75 3.83 -13.24
CA SER A 198 4.02 3.19 -13.59
C SER A 198 3.91 2.23 -14.77
N ILE A 199 5.05 2.04 -15.45
CA ILE A 199 5.23 1.01 -16.48
C ILE A 199 6.70 0.60 -16.54
N THR A 200 6.91 -0.68 -16.88
CA THR A 200 8.16 -1.18 -17.46
C THR A 200 7.81 -1.88 -18.76
N GLN A 201 8.26 -1.34 -19.89
CA GLN A 201 8.01 -1.92 -21.21
C GLN A 201 9.33 -2.36 -21.82
N SER A 202 9.50 -3.66 -21.98
CA SER A 202 10.70 -4.28 -22.55
C SER A 202 10.58 -4.45 -24.08
N ASP A 203 11.68 -4.89 -24.69
CA ASP A 203 11.76 -5.31 -26.10
C ASP A 203 11.36 -4.25 -27.13
N ILE A 204 11.63 -2.98 -26.81
CA ILE A 204 11.41 -1.86 -27.74
C ILE A 204 12.58 -1.83 -28.73
N VAL A 205 12.34 -2.32 -29.95
CA VAL A 205 13.39 -2.45 -30.97
C VAL A 205 13.44 -1.20 -31.84
N PHE A 206 14.56 -0.50 -31.79
CA PHE A 206 14.84 0.59 -32.70
C PHE A 206 15.87 0.20 -33.76
N ASN A 207 15.51 0.42 -35.03
CA ASN A 207 16.40 0.20 -36.16
C ASN A 207 16.76 1.53 -36.85
N GLU A 208 17.73 1.51 -37.76
CA GLU A 208 18.21 2.67 -38.51
C GLU A 208 17.14 3.30 -39.44
N SER A 209 16.06 2.57 -39.71
CA SER A 209 14.90 3.03 -40.48
C SER A 209 13.71 3.40 -39.59
N TRP A 210 13.94 3.67 -38.30
CA TRP A 210 12.89 4.05 -37.36
C TRP A 210 12.08 5.24 -37.87
N ASP A 211 10.75 5.10 -37.84
CA ASP A 211 9.84 6.19 -38.16
C ASP A 211 9.69 7.11 -36.94
N SER A 212 10.44 8.21 -36.93
CA SER A 212 10.37 9.18 -35.84
C SER A 212 9.02 9.92 -35.75
N ALA A 213 8.13 9.78 -36.73
CA ALA A 213 6.81 10.39 -36.70
C ALA A 213 5.81 9.63 -35.81
N THR A 214 6.04 8.34 -35.56
CA THR A 214 5.14 7.49 -34.76
C THR A 214 5.70 7.33 -33.34
N PRO A 215 5.03 7.86 -32.30
CA PRO A 215 5.51 7.71 -30.93
C PRO A 215 5.33 6.26 -30.43
N VAL A 216 6.19 5.86 -29.50
CA VAL A 216 6.00 4.68 -28.67
C VAL A 216 5.07 5.04 -27.52
N ASP A 217 3.87 4.47 -27.50
CA ASP A 217 2.93 4.66 -26.40
C ASP A 217 3.34 3.83 -25.18
N LEU A 218 3.40 4.48 -24.02
CA LEU A 218 3.67 3.88 -22.71
C LEU A 218 2.39 3.93 -21.88
N GLU A 219 1.65 2.81 -21.84
CA GLU A 219 0.38 2.69 -21.11
C GLU A 219 0.61 2.49 -19.61
N LEU A 220 0.47 3.55 -18.83
CA LEU A 220 0.72 3.51 -17.39
C LEU A 220 -0.37 2.74 -16.66
N THR A 221 0.03 1.96 -15.65
CA THR A 221 -0.88 1.33 -14.69
C THR A 221 -0.96 2.17 -13.42
N GLU A 222 -2.17 2.40 -12.91
CA GLU A 222 -2.42 3.14 -11.67
C GLU A 222 -2.47 2.20 -10.46
N ALA A 223 -1.80 2.59 -9.38
CA ALA A 223 -1.97 2.05 -8.05
C ALA A 223 -2.28 3.20 -7.08
N VAL A 224 -3.25 3.00 -6.19
CA VAL A 224 -3.67 4.00 -5.20
C VAL A 224 -3.41 3.45 -3.81
N SER A 225 -2.78 4.23 -2.94
CA SER A 225 -2.59 3.90 -1.54
C SER A 225 -2.99 5.06 -0.62
N GLY A 226 -3.40 4.75 0.61
CA GLY A 226 -3.72 5.76 1.62
C GLY A 226 -2.48 6.59 1.98
N GLN A 227 -2.62 7.91 1.95
CA GLN A 227 -1.56 8.83 2.40
C GLN A 227 -1.59 8.98 3.92
N ILE A 228 -2.79 9.23 4.46
CA ILE A 228 -3.05 9.39 5.89
C ILE A 228 -3.84 8.19 6.40
N ILE A 229 -3.31 7.57 7.46
CA ILE A 229 -3.87 6.38 8.10
C ILE A 229 -4.04 6.60 9.60
N ILE A 230 -4.83 5.74 10.22
CA ILE A 230 -5.02 5.61 11.66
C ILE A 230 -3.87 4.75 12.21
N LYS A 231 -2.86 5.37 12.82
CA LYS A 231 -1.75 4.68 13.49
C LYS A 231 -2.19 4.04 14.80
N GLU A 232 -2.99 4.76 15.60
CA GLU A 232 -3.42 4.28 16.90
C GLU A 232 -4.82 4.76 17.26
N LEU A 233 -5.63 3.88 17.85
CA LEU A 233 -6.94 4.20 18.40
C LEU A 233 -7.03 3.79 19.89
N TYR A 234 -6.97 4.78 20.79
CA TYR A 234 -7.08 4.59 22.23
C TYR A 234 -8.46 4.99 22.75
N ILE A 235 -9.28 4.00 23.08
CA ILE A 235 -10.71 4.20 23.37
C ILE A 235 -11.21 3.53 24.66
N GLY A 236 -10.46 2.53 25.15
CA GLY A 236 -10.91 1.67 26.23
C GLY A 236 -10.75 2.28 27.62
N GLY A 237 -9.89 3.27 27.77
CA GLY A 237 -9.46 3.82 29.05
C GLY A 237 -8.64 2.83 29.88
N CYS A 238 -8.33 3.22 31.12
CA CYS A 238 -7.44 2.48 32.01
C CYS A 238 -8.07 2.14 33.37
N PRO A 239 -7.52 1.16 34.13
CA PRO A 239 -7.93 0.94 35.51
C PRO A 239 -7.61 2.16 36.36
N LYS A 240 -8.45 2.44 37.37
CA LYS A 240 -8.13 3.44 38.39
C LYS A 240 -7.10 2.89 39.37
N ASP A 241 -6.25 3.78 39.88
CA ASP A 241 -5.16 3.43 40.78
C ASP A 241 -5.65 2.85 42.13
N ASP A 242 -6.84 3.28 42.58
CA ASP A 242 -7.48 2.80 43.80
C ASP A 242 -8.24 1.47 43.63
N GLY A 243 -8.26 0.91 42.41
CA GLY A 243 -8.98 -0.32 42.09
C GLY A 243 -10.51 -0.18 42.06
N SER A 244 -11.08 1.03 42.17
CA SER A 244 -12.53 1.23 42.23
C SER A 244 -13.26 1.01 40.90
N GLY A 245 -12.56 0.62 39.84
CA GLY A 245 -13.07 0.48 38.48
C GLY A 245 -12.09 1.02 37.45
N TYR A 246 -12.62 1.70 36.43
CA TYR A 246 -11.84 2.24 35.32
C TYR A 246 -12.13 3.74 35.11
N TYR A 247 -11.20 4.41 34.44
CA TYR A 247 -11.29 5.75 33.90
C TYR A 247 -11.30 5.66 32.38
N GLY A 248 -12.05 6.54 31.69
CA GLY A 248 -12.23 6.45 30.24
C GLY A 248 -12.52 7.79 29.59
N TYR A 249 -11.99 8.88 30.14
CA TYR A 249 -12.10 10.22 29.56
C TYR A 249 -10.75 10.70 29.01
N ASP A 250 -9.92 9.74 28.60
CA ASP A 250 -8.55 9.85 28.10
C ASP A 250 -8.43 9.38 26.65
N GLN A 251 -9.53 9.45 25.89
CA GLN A 251 -9.63 8.87 24.55
C GLN A 251 -8.94 9.76 23.50
N TYR A 252 -8.19 9.15 22.59
CA TYR A 252 -7.54 9.83 21.46
C TYR A 252 -7.40 8.89 20.25
N VAL A 253 -7.09 9.49 19.11
CA VAL A 253 -6.64 8.80 17.90
C VAL A 253 -5.35 9.47 17.42
N ILE A 254 -4.43 8.68 16.85
CA ILE A 254 -3.23 9.18 16.19
C ILE A 254 -3.37 8.90 14.70
N LEU A 255 -3.31 9.95 13.90
CA LEU A 255 -3.20 9.84 12.45
C LEU A 255 -1.72 9.92 12.06
N TYR A 256 -1.33 9.28 10.97
CA TYR A 256 0.05 9.24 10.51
C TYR A 256 0.12 9.40 9.00
N ASN A 257 1.08 10.20 8.52
CA ASN A 257 1.38 10.25 7.09
C ASN A 257 2.29 9.09 6.71
N ASN A 258 1.69 8.04 6.14
CA ASN A 258 2.38 6.81 5.75
C ASN A 258 3.14 6.97 4.42
N SER A 259 2.93 8.07 3.70
CA SER A 259 3.58 8.35 2.42
C SER A 259 4.91 9.08 2.57
N ASP A 260 5.66 9.18 1.47
CA ASP A 260 6.88 9.97 1.32
C ASP A 260 6.62 11.41 0.86
N GLU A 261 5.35 11.80 0.74
CA GLU A 261 4.90 13.11 0.27
C GLU A 261 4.15 13.88 1.36
N THR A 262 4.29 15.19 1.41
CA THR A 262 3.55 16.04 2.35
C THR A 262 2.05 15.91 2.12
N ALA A 263 1.29 15.62 3.19
CA ALA A 263 -0.16 15.57 3.12
C ALA A 263 -0.72 16.94 3.48
N THR A 264 -1.62 17.48 2.65
CA THR A 264 -2.41 18.67 2.99
C THR A 264 -3.88 18.34 2.78
N LEU A 265 -4.63 18.26 3.88
CA LEU A 265 -6.03 17.83 3.87
C LEU A 265 -6.94 18.95 4.34
N ASP A 266 -7.96 19.23 3.52
CA ASP A 266 -9.07 20.09 3.92
C ASP A 266 -10.11 19.29 4.72
N ASN A 267 -10.50 19.82 5.88
CA ASN A 267 -11.59 19.30 6.71
C ASN A 267 -11.50 17.78 7.02
N ILE A 268 -10.37 17.30 7.56
CA ILE A 268 -10.30 15.95 8.14
C ILE A 268 -11.46 15.76 9.11
N CYS A 269 -12.32 14.79 8.81
CA CYS A 269 -13.51 14.43 9.56
C CYS A 269 -13.33 13.10 10.27
N LEU A 270 -13.95 12.98 11.44
CA LEU A 270 -14.02 11.74 12.20
C LEU A 270 -15.43 11.14 12.10
N GLY A 271 -15.52 9.86 11.80
CA GLY A 271 -16.77 9.13 11.63
C GLY A 271 -16.88 7.92 12.54
N THR A 272 -18.09 7.61 12.98
CA THR A 272 -18.44 6.32 13.59
C THR A 272 -19.65 5.74 12.86
N VAL A 273 -19.62 4.44 12.59
CA VAL A 273 -20.64 3.74 11.80
C VAL A 273 -21.59 2.93 12.70
N SER A 274 -22.87 2.91 12.33
CA SER A 274 -23.92 2.13 13.01
C SER A 274 -23.79 0.62 12.74
N PRO A 275 -24.12 -0.27 13.70
CA PRO A 275 -24.47 0.04 15.08
C PRO A 275 -23.29 0.51 15.94
N TYR A 276 -23.62 1.29 16.98
CA TYR A 276 -22.66 1.88 17.93
C TYR A 276 -21.67 0.87 18.51
N ASN A 277 -22.13 -0.34 18.85
CA ASN A 277 -21.28 -1.45 19.28
C ASN A 277 -21.40 -2.60 18.29
N SER A 278 -20.28 -3.25 18.01
CA SER A 278 -20.19 -4.43 17.14
C SER A 278 -21.04 -5.62 17.61
N ASN A 279 -21.29 -5.77 18.91
CA ASN A 279 -21.98 -6.93 19.49
C ASN A 279 -23.51 -6.78 19.52
N VAL A 280 -24.05 -5.86 18.73
CA VAL A 280 -25.48 -5.60 18.59
C VAL A 280 -25.85 -5.86 17.13
N SER A 281 -26.84 -6.71 16.89
CA SER A 281 -27.41 -6.87 15.55
C SER A 281 -28.04 -5.56 15.11
N GLY A 282 -27.54 -4.97 14.02
CA GLY A 282 -28.01 -3.67 13.53
C GLY A 282 -29.24 -3.75 12.62
N ASP A 283 -29.93 -2.63 12.45
CA ASP A 283 -31.08 -2.49 11.54
C ASP A 283 -30.69 -2.65 10.06
N TYR A 284 -29.41 -2.47 9.74
CA TYR A 284 -28.86 -2.55 8.38
C TYR A 284 -28.42 -3.97 7.97
N THR A 285 -28.64 -4.98 8.81
CA THR A 285 -28.29 -6.38 8.49
C THR A 285 -29.54 -7.13 8.06
N VAL A 286 -29.58 -7.58 6.80
CA VAL A 286 -30.65 -8.42 6.25
C VAL A 286 -30.04 -9.77 5.86
N ASP A 287 -30.58 -10.86 6.39
CA ASP A 287 -30.09 -12.24 6.16
C ASP A 287 -28.58 -12.40 6.41
N GLY A 288 -28.06 -11.73 7.44
CA GLY A 288 -26.64 -11.78 7.83
C GLY A 288 -25.71 -10.93 6.97
N THR A 289 -26.24 -10.15 6.03
CA THR A 289 -25.45 -9.27 5.13
C THR A 289 -25.83 -7.81 5.33
N LEU A 290 -24.84 -6.90 5.22
CA LEU A 290 -25.10 -5.46 5.25
C LEU A 290 -25.88 -5.03 3.98
N ASN A 291 -27.02 -4.36 4.15
CA ASN A 291 -27.90 -3.98 3.04
C ASN A 291 -27.33 -2.86 2.16
N TYR A 292 -26.23 -2.22 2.56
CA TYR A 292 -25.59 -1.09 1.88
C TYR A 292 -24.26 -1.42 1.18
N LEU A 293 -23.81 -2.70 1.17
CA LEU A 293 -22.50 -3.06 0.61
C LEU A 293 -22.27 -2.57 -0.83
N ASN A 294 -23.32 -2.55 -1.65
CA ASN A 294 -23.24 -2.17 -3.06
C ASN A 294 -23.86 -0.79 -3.34
N GLU A 295 -24.16 -0.01 -2.30
CA GLU A 295 -24.85 1.27 -2.42
C GLU A 295 -23.89 2.47 -2.36
N GLY A 296 -22.60 2.25 -2.10
CA GLY A 296 -21.57 3.30 -2.04
C GLY A 296 -21.65 4.20 -0.81
N TRP A 297 -22.26 3.73 0.30
CA TRP A 297 -22.30 4.49 1.55
C TRP A 297 -22.29 3.60 2.81
N VAL A 298 -21.91 4.19 3.95
CA VAL A 298 -22.02 3.61 5.30
C VAL A 298 -22.85 4.50 6.24
N PRO A 299 -23.58 3.94 7.23
CA PRO A 299 -24.45 4.71 8.13
C PRO A 299 -23.65 5.40 9.24
N ALA A 300 -23.19 6.63 9.00
CA ALA A 300 -22.52 7.45 10.00
C ALA A 300 -23.51 7.95 11.08
N ILE A 301 -23.14 7.87 12.36
CA ILE A 301 -24.04 8.17 13.48
C ILE A 301 -23.68 9.46 14.24
N SER A 302 -24.73 10.12 14.76
CA SER A 302 -24.71 11.19 15.76
C SER A 302 -24.03 12.53 15.42
N ALA A 303 -22.78 12.53 14.99
CA ALA A 303 -22.05 13.76 14.68
C ALA A 303 -20.76 13.49 13.89
N ILE A 304 -20.23 14.55 13.30
CA ILE A 304 -18.90 14.58 12.68
C ILE A 304 -18.06 15.65 13.35
N PRO A 305 -17.10 15.26 14.19
CA PRO A 305 -15.95 16.09 14.51
C PRO A 305 -15.13 16.37 13.25
N HIS A 306 -14.64 17.60 13.09
CA HIS A 306 -13.82 17.96 11.93
C HIS A 306 -12.83 19.08 12.24
N THR A 307 -11.73 19.13 11.50
CA THR A 307 -10.82 20.28 11.51
C THR A 307 -11.53 21.51 10.94
N LYS A 308 -11.11 22.71 11.37
CA LYS A 308 -11.71 24.00 10.97
C LYS A 308 -10.90 24.71 9.88
N SER A 309 -9.79 24.12 9.48
CA SER A 309 -8.83 24.61 8.51
C SER A 309 -8.04 23.43 7.98
N ASP A 310 -7.39 23.63 6.84
CA ASP A 310 -6.45 22.67 6.28
C ASP A 310 -5.39 22.26 7.32
N VAL A 311 -5.03 20.98 7.27
CA VAL A 311 -3.97 20.40 8.09
C VAL A 311 -2.88 19.85 7.19
N THR A 312 -1.65 20.21 7.52
CA THR A 312 -0.45 19.65 6.89
C THR A 312 0.19 18.63 7.83
N ILE A 313 0.51 17.44 7.31
CA ILE A 313 1.23 16.38 8.02
C ILE A 313 2.40 15.96 7.13
N GLU A 314 3.64 16.17 7.58
CA GLU A 314 4.82 15.82 6.79
C GLU A 314 5.05 14.29 6.74
N PRO A 315 5.82 13.78 5.76
CA PRO A 315 6.14 12.36 5.66
C PRO A 315 6.67 11.78 6.98
N GLY A 316 6.00 10.74 7.48
CA GLY A 316 6.38 10.10 8.73
C GLY A 316 6.07 10.88 10.01
N GLU A 317 5.33 11.98 9.93
CA GLU A 317 4.82 12.69 11.10
C GLU A 317 3.42 12.21 11.50
N GLU A 318 3.09 12.45 12.77
CA GLU A 318 1.81 12.08 13.37
C GLU A 318 0.99 13.30 13.78
N MET A 319 -0.33 13.14 13.76
CA MET A 319 -1.30 14.09 14.27
C MET A 319 -2.13 13.42 15.37
N VAL A 320 -1.90 13.82 16.62
CA VAL A 320 -2.68 13.34 17.76
C VAL A 320 -3.96 14.16 17.88
N ILE A 321 -5.12 13.49 17.85
CA ILE A 321 -6.43 14.08 18.04
C ILE A 321 -7.06 13.54 19.33
N VAL A 322 -7.14 14.39 20.34
CA VAL A 322 -7.79 14.10 21.61
C VAL A 322 -9.30 14.16 21.45
N LEU A 323 -9.99 13.05 21.71
CA LEU A 323 -11.43 12.93 21.54
C LEU A 323 -12.22 13.44 22.74
N CYS A 324 -11.61 13.44 23.92
CA CYS A 324 -12.11 14.12 25.12
C CYS A 324 -11.01 14.29 26.16
N GLY A 325 -11.15 15.28 27.04
CA GLY A 325 -10.26 15.45 28.18
C GLY A 325 -8.83 15.84 27.82
N ALA A 326 -8.60 16.87 27.00
CA ALA A 326 -7.24 17.33 26.65
C ALA A 326 -6.49 18.00 27.84
N ILE A 327 -6.13 17.19 28.83
CA ILE A 327 -5.47 17.54 30.09
C ILE A 327 -4.43 16.45 30.44
N ASP A 328 -3.62 16.69 31.48
CA ASP A 328 -2.76 15.65 32.03
C ASP A 328 -3.54 14.70 32.97
N HIS A 329 -3.89 13.51 32.48
CA HIS A 329 -4.58 12.50 33.27
C HIS A 329 -3.65 11.74 34.21
N THR A 330 -2.34 11.72 33.94
CA THR A 330 -1.36 10.91 34.69
C THR A 330 -1.21 11.37 36.13
N SER A 331 -1.57 12.62 36.42
CA SER A 331 -1.60 13.19 37.77
C SER A 331 -2.61 12.51 38.69
N THR A 332 -3.66 11.89 38.14
CA THR A 332 -4.75 11.22 38.89
C THR A 332 -4.84 9.72 38.60
N TYR A 333 -4.49 9.29 37.39
CA TYR A 333 -4.58 7.90 36.94
C TYR A 333 -3.25 7.50 36.32
N SER A 334 -2.38 6.82 37.08
CA SER A 334 -1.00 6.53 36.69
C SER A 334 -0.86 5.62 35.45
N LYS A 335 -1.96 4.95 35.07
CA LYS A 335 -2.06 4.10 33.86
C LYS A 335 -2.66 4.81 32.64
N SER A 336 -3.00 6.09 32.77
CA SER A 336 -3.53 6.92 31.68
C SER A 336 -2.38 7.65 30.95
N VAL A 337 -2.73 8.65 30.13
CA VAL A 337 -1.85 9.42 29.24
C VAL A 337 -1.87 10.92 29.58
N ASN A 338 -0.81 11.64 29.19
CA ASN A 338 -0.78 13.09 29.28
C ASN A 338 -1.20 13.70 27.93
N LEU A 339 -2.40 14.27 27.88
CA LEU A 339 -2.96 14.88 26.67
C LEU A 339 -2.87 16.43 26.68
N ALA A 340 -2.18 17.01 27.66
CA ALA A 340 -1.92 18.45 27.76
C ALA A 340 -0.65 18.83 26.97
N LYS A 341 -0.69 18.69 25.65
CA LYS A 341 0.45 18.97 24.75
C LYS A 341 0.06 20.00 23.71
N SER A 342 0.89 21.02 23.54
CA SER A 342 0.59 22.22 22.72
C SER A 342 0.48 21.97 21.22
N ASP A 343 0.92 20.80 20.76
CA ASP A 343 0.88 20.33 19.39
C ASP A 343 -0.33 19.41 19.12
N TYR A 344 -1.10 19.03 20.14
CA TYR A 344 -2.25 18.14 20.00
C TYR A 344 -3.50 18.87 19.49
N TRP A 345 -4.25 18.18 18.64
CA TRP A 345 -5.57 18.60 18.20
C TRP A 345 -6.63 18.07 19.15
N VAL A 346 -7.71 18.83 19.35
CA VAL A 346 -8.68 18.50 20.41
C VAL A 346 -10.12 18.68 19.95
N LEU A 347 -10.97 17.70 20.27
CA LEU A 347 -12.41 17.83 20.14
C LEU A 347 -12.95 18.77 21.22
N TRP A 348 -12.99 20.05 20.88
CA TRP A 348 -13.50 21.11 21.73
C TRP A 348 -14.24 22.16 20.89
N ASP A 349 -15.56 22.17 21.00
CA ASP A 349 -16.42 23.15 20.34
C ASP A 349 -17.05 24.09 21.38
N ASN A 350 -16.88 25.39 21.18
CA ASN A 350 -17.37 26.44 22.06
C ASN A 350 -18.85 26.82 21.82
N LYS A 351 -19.57 26.14 20.92
CA LYS A 351 -20.96 26.42 20.55
C LYS A 351 -22.01 25.67 21.38
N ASP A 352 -21.70 25.30 22.63
CA ASP A 352 -22.59 24.53 23.52
C ASP A 352 -23.04 23.15 22.96
N GLN A 353 -22.38 22.62 21.93
CA GLN A 353 -22.73 21.34 21.30
C GLN A 353 -22.26 20.13 22.13
N LEU A 354 -21.19 20.32 22.91
CA LEU A 354 -20.53 19.33 23.77
C LEU A 354 -20.71 19.71 25.25
N THR A 355 -21.81 19.29 25.86
CA THR A 355 -22.16 19.60 27.26
C THR A 355 -21.89 18.46 28.24
N HIS A 356 -21.47 17.29 27.76
CA HIS A 356 -21.11 16.16 28.62
C HIS A 356 -19.83 16.48 29.42
N LYS A 357 -19.81 16.12 30.71
CA LYS A 357 -18.69 16.37 31.64
C LYS A 357 -17.31 15.82 31.24
N LYS A 358 -17.22 15.00 30.18
CA LYS A 358 -15.95 14.47 29.66
C LYS A 358 -15.21 15.50 28.79
N TYR A 359 -15.95 16.47 28.25
CA TYR A 359 -15.39 17.63 27.58
C TYR A 359 -15.13 18.67 28.65
N VAL A 360 -13.93 18.64 29.21
CA VAL A 360 -13.39 19.71 30.06
C VAL A 360 -12.60 20.68 29.20
N ALA A 361 -12.43 21.91 29.68
CA ALA A 361 -11.61 22.91 29.00
C ALA A 361 -10.21 22.33 28.72
N PRO A 362 -9.71 22.42 27.47
CA PRO A 362 -8.36 21.98 27.13
C PRO A 362 -7.30 22.71 27.95
N ASP A 363 -6.13 22.08 28.11
CA ASP A 363 -4.98 22.73 28.70
C ASP A 363 -4.65 24.04 27.97
N ALA A 364 -4.25 25.06 28.74
CA ALA A 364 -4.04 26.42 28.21
C ALA A 364 -2.87 26.52 27.22
N SER A 365 -2.00 25.51 27.15
CA SER A 365 -0.93 25.43 26.15
C SER A 365 -1.42 25.06 24.75
N ILE A 366 -2.64 24.51 24.62
CA ILE A 366 -3.20 24.10 23.33
C ILE A 366 -3.85 25.30 22.65
N PRO A 367 -3.37 25.75 21.48
CA PRO A 367 -3.94 26.88 20.76
C PRO A 367 -5.34 26.57 20.23
N SER A 368 -6.24 27.56 20.26
CA SER A 368 -7.61 27.40 19.78
C SER A 368 -7.73 27.11 18.27
N SER A 369 -6.65 27.33 17.50
CA SER A 369 -6.57 26.92 16.09
C SER A 369 -6.56 25.41 15.91
N GLN A 370 -6.18 24.64 16.93
CA GLN A 370 -6.18 23.17 16.92
C GLN A 370 -7.48 22.56 17.49
N TYR A 371 -8.48 23.39 17.74
CA TYR A 371 -9.78 22.94 18.24
C TYR A 371 -10.64 22.49 17.07
N LEU A 372 -11.03 21.21 17.06
CA LEU A 372 -11.98 20.67 16.10
C LEU A 372 -13.37 21.31 16.30
N GLY A 373 -14.11 21.45 15.20
CA GLY A 373 -15.55 21.69 15.23
C GLY A 373 -16.32 20.38 15.38
N ILE A 374 -17.62 20.48 15.65
CA ILE A 374 -18.52 19.34 15.58
C ILE A 374 -19.83 19.72 14.90
N GLN A 375 -20.18 18.99 13.84
CA GLN A 375 -21.51 19.03 13.26
C GLN A 375 -22.34 17.88 13.82
N LYS A 376 -23.28 18.18 14.72
CA LYS A 376 -24.12 17.19 15.41
C LYS A 376 -25.53 17.14 14.84
N TRP A 377 -26.05 15.94 14.60
CA TRP A 377 -27.47 15.69 14.29
C TRP A 377 -28.15 14.75 15.30
N GLY A 378 -27.37 14.02 16.11
CA GLY A 378 -27.87 13.22 17.23
C GLY A 378 -28.19 14.06 18.48
N TYR A 379 -29.04 13.54 19.36
CA TYR A 379 -29.49 14.25 20.58
C TYR A 379 -28.52 14.18 21.76
N GLY A 380 -27.37 13.51 21.62
CA GLY A 380 -26.40 13.35 22.69
C GLY A 380 -25.84 14.68 23.20
N THR A 381 -25.41 14.70 24.46
CA THR A 381 -24.66 15.83 25.06
C THR A 381 -23.19 15.85 24.65
N GLY A 382 -22.79 14.98 23.72
CA GLY A 382 -21.42 14.82 23.24
C GLY A 382 -21.38 13.98 21.97
N TRP A 383 -20.18 13.77 21.42
CA TRP A 383 -20.00 12.77 20.38
C TRP A 383 -20.13 11.37 20.97
N VAL A 384 -21.09 10.62 20.44
CA VAL A 384 -21.38 9.24 20.82
C VAL A 384 -20.33 8.36 20.14
N PHE A 385 -19.38 7.86 20.93
CA PHE A 385 -18.27 7.04 20.44
C PHE A 385 -18.02 5.85 21.36
N SER A 386 -18.02 4.63 20.79
CA SER A 386 -17.91 3.40 21.58
C SER A 386 -16.53 3.29 22.23
N ASN A 387 -16.53 2.89 23.49
CA ASN A 387 -15.31 2.66 24.26
C ASN A 387 -14.85 1.20 24.21
N SER A 388 -15.50 0.34 23.44
CA SER A 388 -15.15 -1.08 23.36
C SER A 388 -15.13 -1.66 21.97
N SER A 389 -15.92 -1.12 21.03
CA SER A 389 -15.99 -1.69 19.69
C SER A 389 -16.59 -0.74 18.64
N PRO A 390 -16.00 0.44 18.42
CA PRO A 390 -16.44 1.32 17.33
C PRO A 390 -16.10 0.73 15.96
N ALA A 391 -16.91 1.04 14.95
CA ALA A 391 -16.44 1.09 13.57
C ALA A 391 -16.09 2.55 13.31
N PHE A 392 -14.79 2.86 13.29
CA PHE A 392 -14.26 4.22 13.23
C PHE A 392 -13.60 4.47 11.89
N CYS A 393 -13.75 5.69 11.34
CA CYS A 393 -13.08 6.08 10.11
C CYS A 393 -12.66 7.54 10.14
N ILE A 394 -11.65 7.85 9.34
CA ILE A 394 -11.30 9.21 8.94
C ILE A 394 -11.72 9.43 7.49
N PHE A 395 -12.21 10.63 7.18
CA PHE A 395 -12.71 10.95 5.84
C PHE A 395 -12.62 12.45 5.52
N THR A 396 -12.82 12.81 4.26
CA THR A 396 -12.96 14.20 3.80
C THR A 396 -14.28 14.37 3.05
N THR A 397 -14.86 15.57 3.01
CA THR A 397 -16.19 15.78 2.38
C THR A 397 -16.17 16.12 0.89
N LYS A 398 -15.06 15.80 0.17
CA LYS A 398 -14.81 15.97 -1.28
C LYS A 398 -15.81 16.86 -2.04
N GLY A 399 -15.57 18.17 -2.07
CA GLY A 399 -16.44 19.13 -2.78
C GLY A 399 -17.68 19.59 -2.02
N SER A 400 -17.84 19.16 -0.77
CA SER A 400 -18.82 19.64 0.22
C SER A 400 -18.12 20.08 1.51
N THR A 401 -18.86 20.67 2.44
CA THR A 401 -18.38 21.00 3.80
C THR A 401 -18.94 20.02 4.83
N PRO A 402 -18.23 19.79 5.96
CA PRO A 402 -18.76 18.98 7.07
C PRO A 402 -20.12 19.47 7.57
N GLU A 403 -20.32 20.78 7.65
CA GLU A 403 -21.58 21.39 8.07
C GLU A 403 -22.72 21.11 7.08
N ALA A 404 -22.46 21.24 5.77
CA ALA A 404 -23.45 20.96 4.73
C ALA A 404 -23.84 19.48 4.71
N PHE A 405 -22.86 18.56 4.82
CA PHE A 405 -23.13 17.14 4.90
C PHE A 405 -23.97 16.79 6.14
N GLY A 406 -23.56 17.25 7.33
CA GLY A 406 -24.25 16.90 8.57
C GLY A 406 -25.63 17.55 8.71
N SER A 407 -25.90 18.66 8.01
CA SER A 407 -27.20 19.35 8.04
C SER A 407 -28.18 18.89 6.94
N SER A 408 -27.70 18.24 5.88
CA SER A 408 -28.53 17.80 4.76
C SER A 408 -29.57 16.78 5.20
N THR A 409 -30.82 16.86 4.71
CA THR A 409 -31.82 15.81 4.92
C THR A 409 -31.78 14.74 3.82
N ASP A 410 -31.10 15.01 2.70
CA ASP A 410 -31.09 14.15 1.52
C ASP A 410 -30.24 12.89 1.72
N ASN A 411 -29.26 12.96 2.63
CA ASN A 411 -28.38 11.87 3.01
C ASN A 411 -28.85 11.16 4.30
N LEU A 412 -30.08 11.39 4.76
CA LEU A 412 -30.60 10.74 5.97
C LEU A 412 -31.10 9.33 5.65
N THR A 413 -30.80 8.35 6.51
CA THR A 413 -31.39 7.02 6.38
C THR A 413 -32.87 7.06 6.79
N ALA A 414 -33.72 6.41 6.00
CA ALA A 414 -35.18 6.44 6.20
C ALA A 414 -35.62 5.69 7.48
N GLU A 415 -34.77 4.79 8.00
CA GLU A 415 -35.09 3.84 9.05
C GLU A 415 -35.42 4.49 10.41
N GLU A 416 -34.99 5.74 10.67
CA GLU A 416 -35.27 6.43 11.95
C GLU A 416 -35.80 7.87 11.83
N GLY A 417 -36.24 8.31 10.64
CA GLY A 417 -36.69 9.70 10.42
C GLY A 417 -35.59 10.71 10.76
N ASP A 418 -35.93 11.86 11.40
CA ASP A 418 -34.96 12.89 11.85
C ASP A 418 -33.85 12.39 12.80
N LYS A 419 -33.90 11.12 13.22
CA LYS A 419 -32.91 10.47 14.07
C LYS A 419 -31.93 9.58 13.31
N GLY A 420 -32.16 9.40 12.00
CA GLY A 420 -31.42 8.47 11.14
C GLY A 420 -29.92 8.74 11.08
N SER A 421 -29.21 7.69 10.71
CA SER A 421 -27.80 7.80 10.33
C SER A 421 -27.67 8.66 9.07
N LYS A 422 -26.49 9.24 8.85
CA LYS A 422 -26.15 9.90 7.59
C LYS A 422 -25.46 8.90 6.68
N LYS A 423 -25.89 8.83 5.42
CA LYS A 423 -25.23 8.05 4.36
C LYS A 423 -23.90 8.71 4.01
N LEU A 424 -22.82 8.26 4.65
CA LEU A 424 -21.46 8.70 4.37
C LEU A 424 -20.95 7.95 3.13
N ASN A 425 -20.59 8.67 2.07
CA ASN A 425 -20.06 8.06 0.85
C ASN A 425 -18.76 7.29 1.16
N THR A 426 -18.67 6.05 0.71
CA THR A 426 -17.48 5.20 0.92
C THR A 426 -16.23 5.76 0.25
N GLU A 427 -16.37 6.48 -0.87
CA GLU A 427 -15.24 7.11 -1.58
C GLU A 427 -14.63 8.30 -0.83
N TRP A 428 -15.29 8.77 0.23
CA TRP A 428 -14.81 9.89 1.06
C TRP A 428 -13.88 9.41 2.18
N ILE A 429 -13.97 8.13 2.53
CA ILE A 429 -13.21 7.52 3.61
C ILE A 429 -11.76 7.37 3.16
N LEU A 430 -10.85 7.86 3.99
CA LEU A 430 -9.40 7.73 3.80
C LEU A 430 -8.89 6.43 4.41
N ASP A 431 -9.39 6.10 5.61
CA ASP A 431 -9.00 4.92 6.36
C ASP A 431 -10.09 4.56 7.39
N GLY A 432 -10.22 3.26 7.69
CA GLY A 432 -11.25 2.70 8.57
C GLY A 432 -10.70 1.58 9.44
N ILE A 433 -11.23 1.47 10.66
CA ILE A 433 -10.93 0.39 11.60
C ILE A 433 -12.23 -0.21 12.15
N GLU A 434 -12.46 -1.48 11.84
CA GLU A 434 -13.55 -2.30 12.37
C GLU A 434 -13.12 -2.93 13.71
N VAL A 435 -13.58 -2.35 14.82
CA VAL A 435 -13.23 -2.89 16.15
C VAL A 435 -14.30 -3.85 16.64
N TYR A 436 -13.88 -5.05 17.00
CA TYR A 436 -14.69 -6.08 17.64
C TYR A 436 -14.43 -6.15 19.14
N ARG A 437 -15.49 -6.47 19.88
CA ARG A 437 -15.41 -6.63 21.33
C ARG A 437 -14.98 -8.06 21.65
N ALA A 438 -13.85 -8.22 22.32
CA ALA A 438 -13.35 -9.53 22.76
C ALA A 438 -14.37 -10.28 23.61
N GLY A 439 -14.51 -11.59 23.39
CA GLY A 439 -15.45 -12.46 24.09
C GLY A 439 -16.94 -12.31 23.74
N TYR A 440 -17.29 -11.65 22.63
CA TYR A 440 -18.67 -11.49 22.17
C TYR A 440 -18.87 -11.99 20.74
N GLU A 441 -20.11 -12.32 20.39
CA GLU A 441 -20.53 -12.39 18.99
C GLU A 441 -20.58 -10.95 18.44
N ASN A 442 -19.91 -10.72 17.31
CA ASN A 442 -19.70 -9.40 16.73
C ASN A 442 -20.18 -9.39 15.27
N PHE A 443 -20.62 -8.23 14.80
CA PHE A 443 -21.12 -7.99 13.45
C PHE A 443 -20.29 -6.91 12.76
N LYS A 444 -19.98 -7.17 11.49
CA LYS A 444 -19.31 -6.26 10.55
C LYS A 444 -20.16 -5.02 10.27
N ARG A 445 -19.51 -3.88 10.03
CA ARG A 445 -20.15 -2.59 9.67
C ARG A 445 -19.51 -1.94 8.45
N PHE A 446 -18.23 -2.16 8.22
CA PHE A 446 -17.60 -1.72 6.98
C PHE A 446 -17.77 -2.75 5.85
N PRO A 447 -17.98 -2.28 4.60
CA PRO A 447 -17.71 -3.06 3.41
C PRO A 447 -16.24 -3.46 3.32
N ASP A 448 -15.94 -4.58 2.66
CA ASP A 448 -14.58 -5.13 2.56
C ASP A 448 -13.58 -4.18 1.88
N GLY A 449 -14.06 -3.30 0.98
CA GLY A 449 -13.22 -2.29 0.35
C GLY A 449 -12.68 -1.23 1.32
N ILE A 450 -13.30 -1.08 2.50
CA ILE A 450 -12.82 -0.20 3.59
C ILE A 450 -12.14 -1.04 4.66
N ASP A 451 -12.79 -2.12 5.12
CA ASP A 451 -12.20 -3.04 6.09
C ASP A 451 -12.79 -4.46 5.93
N SER A 452 -11.98 -5.35 5.35
CA SER A 452 -12.28 -6.77 5.15
C SER A 452 -12.05 -7.62 6.40
N GLY A 453 -11.48 -7.06 7.48
CA GLY A 453 -11.11 -7.73 8.72
C GLY A 453 -11.77 -7.15 9.98
N SER A 454 -11.18 -7.39 11.14
CA SER A 454 -11.61 -6.75 12.38
C SER A 454 -10.51 -6.83 13.42
N ALA A 455 -10.28 -5.76 14.17
CA ALA A 455 -9.39 -5.76 15.31
C ALA A 455 -10.17 -6.11 16.59
N SER A 456 -9.82 -7.23 17.24
CA SER A 456 -10.42 -7.58 18.54
C SER A 456 -9.85 -6.71 19.65
N PHE A 457 -10.68 -6.25 20.58
CA PHE A 457 -10.29 -5.32 21.63
C PHE A 457 -10.91 -5.62 23.01
N THR A 458 -10.07 -5.46 24.04
CA THR A 458 -10.43 -5.55 25.46
C THR A 458 -10.30 -4.18 26.12
N ALA A 459 -11.44 -3.54 26.40
CA ALA A 459 -11.48 -2.21 27.01
C ALA A 459 -11.04 -2.19 28.48
N ARG A 460 -10.79 -0.98 29.00
CA ARG A 460 -10.58 -0.63 30.43
C ARG A 460 -9.23 -1.05 31.04
N LEU A 461 -8.34 -1.64 30.26
CA LEU A 461 -7.05 -2.14 30.74
C LEU A 461 -5.86 -1.20 30.47
N GLY A 462 -6.10 -0.06 29.82
CA GLY A 462 -5.04 0.82 29.31
C GLY A 462 -4.45 0.33 27.99
N TYR A 463 -5.09 -0.66 27.37
CA TYR A 463 -4.74 -1.18 26.06
C TYR A 463 -5.19 -0.24 24.96
N THR A 464 -4.50 -0.34 23.82
CA THR A 464 -4.75 0.45 22.63
C THR A 464 -4.77 -0.46 21.39
N LEU A 465 -5.44 -0.02 20.34
CA LEU A 465 -5.33 -0.65 19.02
C LEU A 465 -4.24 0.09 18.26
N TYR A 466 -3.14 -0.61 17.98
CA TYR A 466 -1.95 -0.05 17.37
C TYR A 466 -1.71 -0.72 16.02
N ARG A 467 -1.39 0.05 14.99
CA ARG A 467 -1.20 -0.46 13.64
C ARG A 467 0.15 -1.17 13.53
N ASN A 468 0.16 -2.35 12.90
CA ASN A 468 1.34 -3.18 12.67
C ASN A 468 2.31 -2.49 11.69
N VAL A 469 3.60 -2.71 11.87
CA VAL A 469 4.63 -2.21 10.95
C VAL A 469 4.68 -3.06 9.67
N ASP A 470 4.71 -2.42 8.51
CA ASP A 470 5.14 -3.06 7.26
C ASP A 470 6.65 -3.20 7.31
N LYS A 471 7.11 -4.39 7.69
CA LYS A 471 8.53 -4.71 7.85
C LYS A 471 9.31 -4.48 6.56
N ALA A 472 8.81 -4.99 5.44
CA ALA A 472 9.52 -4.95 4.17
C ALA A 472 9.65 -3.51 3.66
N ALA A 473 8.55 -2.74 3.71
CA ALA A 473 8.57 -1.34 3.29
C ALA A 473 9.44 -0.49 4.22
N THR A 474 9.38 -0.74 5.54
CA THR A 474 10.19 -0.02 6.53
C THR A 474 11.69 -0.31 6.37
N GLU A 475 12.08 -1.57 6.17
CA GLU A 475 13.48 -1.97 5.98
C GLU A 475 14.05 -1.49 4.63
N ALA A 476 13.20 -1.31 3.62
CA ALA A 476 13.60 -0.81 2.30
C ALA A 476 13.95 0.69 2.28
N ILE A 477 13.58 1.47 3.29
CA ILE A 477 13.89 2.91 3.35
C ILE A 477 15.40 3.12 3.57
N GLU A 478 16.02 3.88 2.68
CA GLU A 478 17.43 4.24 2.79
C GLU A 478 17.71 4.96 4.12
N GLY A 479 18.72 4.47 4.85
CA GLY A 479 19.14 5.04 6.13
C GLY A 479 18.32 4.59 7.36
N ASN A 480 17.37 3.67 7.21
CA ASN A 480 16.66 3.08 8.35
C ASN A 480 17.44 1.98 9.07
N ALA A 481 18.27 1.21 8.36
CA ALA A 481 18.88 -0.03 8.89
C ALA A 481 19.53 0.13 10.29
N ASP A 482 20.30 1.19 10.52
CA ASP A 482 20.99 1.42 11.80
C ASP A 482 20.11 2.03 12.90
N LYS A 483 18.88 2.42 12.55
CA LYS A 483 17.93 3.12 13.43
C LYS A 483 16.81 2.20 13.92
N LEU A 484 16.54 1.11 13.22
CA LEU A 484 15.51 0.15 13.60
C LEU A 484 15.86 -0.53 14.93
N VAL A 485 14.86 -0.63 15.79
CA VAL A 485 14.89 -1.35 17.05
C VAL A 485 13.95 -2.53 16.93
N TYR A 486 14.49 -3.74 17.05
CA TYR A 486 13.72 -4.97 17.10
C TYR A 486 13.38 -5.34 18.56
N GLU A 487 12.78 -6.52 18.77
CA GLU A 487 12.35 -7.03 20.08
C GLU A 487 11.11 -6.31 20.64
N TYR A 488 10.11 -6.07 19.76
CA TYR A 488 8.80 -5.61 20.20
C TYR A 488 8.19 -6.52 21.28
N ASN A 489 7.82 -5.94 22.44
CA ASN A 489 7.37 -6.68 23.61
C ASN A 489 6.08 -6.14 24.25
N PHE A 490 5.31 -5.32 23.52
CA PHE A 490 4.04 -4.77 23.99
C PHE A 490 2.82 -5.55 23.50
N GLY A 491 3.01 -6.77 22.97
CA GLY A 491 1.92 -7.67 22.64
C GLY A 491 1.05 -8.05 23.85
N THR A 492 -0.15 -8.52 23.58
CA THR A 492 -1.13 -8.99 24.56
C THR A 492 -1.70 -10.36 24.14
N GLU A 493 -2.66 -10.86 24.92
CA GLU A 493 -3.45 -12.04 24.57
C GLU A 493 -4.93 -11.67 24.61
N ILE A 494 -5.69 -12.13 23.62
CA ILE A 494 -7.14 -11.98 23.52
C ILE A 494 -7.74 -13.36 23.31
N ASP A 495 -8.60 -13.80 24.22
CA ASP A 495 -9.31 -15.09 24.13
C ASP A 495 -8.37 -16.30 23.86
N GLY A 496 -7.17 -16.28 24.45
CA GLY A 496 -6.15 -17.34 24.27
C GLY A 496 -5.31 -17.23 23.00
N VAL A 497 -5.49 -16.17 22.21
CA VAL A 497 -4.75 -15.90 20.98
C VAL A 497 -3.81 -14.71 21.18
N SER A 498 -2.56 -14.87 20.76
CA SER A 498 -1.57 -13.78 20.81
C SER A 498 -1.99 -12.62 19.90
N SER A 499 -1.95 -11.41 20.43
CA SER A 499 -2.16 -10.16 19.68
C SER A 499 -0.90 -9.31 19.80
N THR A 500 -0.08 -9.30 18.75
CA THR A 500 1.22 -8.63 18.74
C THR A 500 1.58 -8.20 17.33
N ASP A 501 2.49 -7.23 17.22
CA ASP A 501 3.06 -6.84 15.93
C ASP A 501 3.91 -7.99 15.36
N PRO A 502 3.58 -8.50 14.15
CA PRO A 502 4.30 -9.61 13.54
C PRO A 502 5.67 -9.22 12.97
N SER A 503 5.98 -7.93 12.83
CA SER A 503 7.25 -7.44 12.27
C SER A 503 8.44 -7.61 13.21
N GLU A 504 8.17 -7.71 14.51
CA GLU A 504 9.12 -7.62 15.64
C GLU A 504 9.77 -6.24 15.82
N ILE A 505 9.43 -5.25 14.99
CA ILE A 505 9.97 -3.89 15.06
C ILE A 505 9.25 -3.11 16.17
N ASN A 506 10.01 -2.54 17.09
CA ASN A 506 9.51 -1.55 18.01
C ASN A 506 9.49 -0.18 17.33
N ALA A 507 8.34 0.18 16.77
CA ALA A 507 8.13 1.41 16.01
C ALA A 507 8.51 2.66 16.82
N GLU A 508 7.99 2.82 18.05
CA GLU A 508 8.25 4.01 18.88
C GLU A 508 9.74 4.14 19.24
N ALA A 509 10.39 3.04 19.61
CA ALA A 509 11.83 3.06 19.89
C ALA A 509 12.68 3.34 18.63
N SER A 510 12.21 2.92 17.45
CA SER A 510 12.86 3.20 16.17
C SER A 510 12.68 4.66 15.75
N ILE A 511 11.48 5.22 15.92
CA ILE A 511 11.17 6.64 15.69
C ILE A 511 12.02 7.53 16.61
N ALA A 512 12.19 7.14 17.88
CA ALA A 512 13.08 7.85 18.81
C ALA A 512 14.55 7.88 18.36
N LYS A 513 14.97 6.95 17.49
CA LYS A 513 16.29 6.94 16.83
C LYS A 513 16.29 7.62 15.45
N GLY A 514 15.16 8.21 15.03
CA GLY A 514 14.98 8.89 13.76
C GLY A 514 14.75 7.96 12.57
N ALA A 515 14.27 6.73 12.81
CA ALA A 515 13.77 5.86 11.75
C ALA A 515 12.43 6.37 11.23
N ARG A 516 12.18 6.18 9.94
CA ARG A 516 10.85 6.37 9.35
C ARG A 516 10.13 5.03 9.33
N ILE A 517 8.90 4.97 9.82
CA ILE A 517 8.13 3.71 9.84
C ILE A 517 7.07 3.74 8.74
N ILE A 518 6.90 2.63 8.04
CA ILE A 518 5.73 2.39 7.19
C ILE A 518 4.86 1.40 7.94
N TYR A 519 3.59 1.75 8.14
CA TYR A 519 2.61 0.88 8.77
C TYR A 519 1.83 0.11 7.71
N MET A 520 1.39 -1.10 8.09
CA MET A 520 0.52 -1.95 7.28
C MET A 520 -0.81 -1.26 6.98
N ASP A 521 -1.26 -1.37 5.75
CA ASP A 521 -2.58 -0.89 5.31
C ASP A 521 -3.11 -1.82 4.22
N THR A 522 -3.76 -2.90 4.63
CA THR A 522 -4.31 -3.93 3.74
C THR A 522 -5.83 -3.86 3.62
N ASN A 523 -6.42 -2.77 4.14
CA ASN A 523 -7.86 -2.62 4.38
C ASN A 523 -8.41 -3.85 5.11
N ASN A 524 -7.68 -4.34 6.12
CA ASN A 524 -8.05 -5.51 6.89
C ASN A 524 -7.53 -5.37 8.32
N SER A 525 -8.40 -4.93 9.22
CA SER A 525 -8.00 -4.69 10.62
C SER A 525 -7.48 -5.92 11.37
N THR A 526 -7.76 -7.14 10.90
CA THR A 526 -7.18 -8.36 11.48
C THR A 526 -5.67 -8.43 11.25
N ASN A 527 -5.23 -7.95 10.08
CA ASN A 527 -3.82 -7.95 9.68
C ASN A 527 -3.13 -6.65 10.06
N ASP A 528 -3.87 -5.54 10.03
CA ASP A 528 -3.29 -4.21 10.13
C ASP A 528 -3.12 -3.75 11.57
N PHE A 529 -3.87 -4.31 12.53
CA PHE A 529 -3.81 -3.87 13.93
C PHE A 529 -3.61 -5.02 14.91
N HIS A 530 -2.93 -4.72 16.02
CA HIS A 530 -2.91 -5.53 17.22
C HIS A 530 -3.36 -4.72 18.44
N GLN A 531 -3.77 -5.44 19.49
CA GLN A 531 -3.96 -4.86 20.80
C GLN A 531 -2.60 -4.76 21.50
N ARG A 532 -2.18 -3.52 21.75
CA ARG A 532 -0.95 -3.19 22.46
C ARG A 532 -1.24 -2.99 23.95
N SER A 533 -0.36 -3.50 24.80
CA SER A 533 -0.51 -3.52 26.27
C SER A 533 -0.47 -2.14 26.93
N GLN A 534 -0.04 -1.11 26.19
CA GLN A 534 -0.10 0.29 26.60
C GLN A 534 -0.23 1.24 25.40
N ALA A 535 -0.82 2.40 25.64
CA ALA A 535 -0.79 3.57 24.75
C ALA A 535 0.65 3.96 24.35
N SER A 536 0.91 4.32 23.08
CA SER A 536 2.22 4.83 22.63
C SER A 536 2.61 6.14 23.27
N LEU A 537 1.64 6.98 23.62
CA LEU A 537 1.87 8.26 24.31
C LEU A 537 2.41 8.11 25.75
N ARG A 538 2.70 6.88 26.20
CA ARG A 538 3.34 6.54 27.49
C ARG A 538 4.78 6.07 27.35
N ASP A 539 5.29 5.95 26.13
CA ASP A 539 6.63 5.41 25.82
C ASP A 539 7.77 6.40 26.11
#